data_AF-A0AB73IPS3-F1
#
_entry.id   AF-A0AB73IPS3-F1
#
_cell.length_a   1.000
_cell.length_b   1.000
_cell.length_c   1.000
_cell.angle_alpha   90.00
_cell.angle_beta   90.00
_cell.angle_gamma   90.00
#
_symmetry.space_group_name_H-M   'P 1'
#
loop_
_entity.id
_entity.type
_entity.pdbx_description
1 polymer ?
#
loop_
_entity_poly.entity_id
_entity_poly.type
_entity_poly.pdbx_seq_one_letter_code
_entity_poly.pdbx_strand_id
1 'polypeptide(L)'
;MALKAKTASVQLLGIPAFPVPIFGGKVVLCTAPQEWDALAAAFGDATGTDGCKGLAMRYYSEEHGRVYAAGVFDKAVDTLVHELAHATFFLLGDVGIPVASGEDNESFTYVLGWLTRETFPVFQAAIK
;
A
#
# COMPACT_ATOMS: atom_id res chain seq x y z
N MET A 1 27.95 -9.02 -15.62
CA MET A 1 26.97 -10.06 -15.24
C MET A 1 26.11 -9.48 -14.13
N ALA A 2 24.91 -8.99 -14.46
CA ALA A 2 24.03 -8.33 -13.49
C ALA A 2 23.40 -9.40 -12.57
N LEU A 3 23.65 -9.30 -11.27
CA LEU A 3 22.93 -10.07 -10.26
C LEU A 3 21.45 -9.66 -10.35
N LYS A 4 20.60 -10.55 -10.85
CA LYS A 4 19.15 -10.41 -10.67
C LYS A 4 18.88 -10.39 -9.17
N ALA A 5 18.47 -9.24 -8.65
CA ALA A 5 18.02 -9.14 -7.27
C ALA A 5 16.89 -10.17 -7.08
N LYS A 6 17.06 -11.09 -6.13
CA LYS A 6 15.99 -11.99 -5.72
C LYS A 6 14.95 -11.12 -5.03
N THR A 7 13.85 -10.85 -5.71
CA THR A 7 12.65 -10.22 -5.13
C THR A 7 12.25 -11.02 -3.91
N ALA A 8 12.36 -10.40 -2.73
CA ALA A 8 11.91 -11.02 -1.48
C ALA A 8 10.40 -10.87 -1.38
N SER A 9 9.69 -11.93 -0.98
CA SER A 9 8.26 -11.81 -0.77
C SER A 9 7.96 -10.84 0.37
N VAL A 10 6.92 -10.02 0.21
CA VAL A 10 6.57 -8.98 1.20
C VAL A 10 6.38 -9.55 2.62
N GLN A 11 5.87 -10.79 2.73
CA GLN A 11 5.76 -11.48 4.01
C GLN A 11 7.14 -11.84 4.62
N LEU A 12 8.13 -12.17 3.78
CA LEU A 12 9.52 -12.39 4.22
C LEU A 12 10.22 -11.09 4.64
N LEU A 13 9.76 -9.94 4.17
CA LEU A 13 10.25 -8.63 4.60
C LEU A 13 9.71 -8.22 5.98
N GLY A 14 8.78 -8.98 6.56
CA GLY A 14 8.14 -8.63 7.83
C GLY A 14 7.19 -7.43 7.75
N ILE A 15 6.91 -6.93 6.53
CA ILE A 15 6.06 -5.77 6.31
C ILE A 15 4.59 -6.24 6.35
N PRO A 16 3.72 -5.60 7.15
CA PRO A 16 2.30 -5.95 7.22
C PRO A 16 1.62 -5.91 5.85
N ALA A 17 0.90 -6.99 5.52
CA ALA A 17 0.15 -7.13 4.28
C ALA A 17 -1.29 -7.55 4.53
N PHE A 18 -2.23 -6.85 3.90
CA PHE A 18 -3.67 -6.97 4.11
C PHE A 18 -4.32 -7.42 2.80
N PRO A 19 -4.76 -8.69 2.69
CA PRO A 19 -5.36 -9.22 1.47
C PRO A 19 -6.74 -8.61 1.26
N VAL A 20 -7.00 -8.07 0.06
CA VAL A 20 -8.29 -7.41 -0.20
C VAL A 20 -9.34 -8.44 -0.62
N PRO A 21 -10.46 -8.57 0.12
CA PRO A 21 -11.33 -9.74 0.01
C PRO A 21 -12.12 -9.85 -1.29
N ILE A 22 -12.64 -8.72 -1.82
CA ILE A 22 -13.56 -8.74 -2.98
C ILE A 22 -12.81 -8.54 -4.29
N PHE A 23 -11.91 -7.55 -4.33
CA PHE A 23 -11.24 -7.12 -5.55
C PHE A 23 -9.87 -7.80 -5.76
N GLY A 24 -9.43 -8.62 -4.81
CA GLY A 24 -8.13 -9.28 -4.83
C GLY A 24 -6.95 -8.32 -4.73
N GLY A 25 -5.75 -8.89 -4.77
CA GLY A 25 -4.53 -8.15 -4.43
C GLY A 25 -4.36 -7.94 -2.93
N LYS A 26 -3.39 -7.10 -2.56
CA LYS A 26 -3.10 -6.80 -1.15
C LYS A 26 -2.60 -5.38 -0.97
N VAL A 27 -2.96 -4.78 0.15
CA VAL A 27 -2.37 -3.52 0.62
C VAL A 27 -1.20 -3.84 1.54
N VAL A 28 -0.09 -3.13 1.40
CA VAL A 28 1.11 -3.28 2.22
C VAL A 28 1.36 -1.97 2.93
N LEU A 29 1.55 -2.01 4.25
CA LEU A 29 1.74 -0.81 5.07
C LEU A 29 3.20 -0.71 5.52
N CYS A 30 3.90 0.32 5.05
CA CYS A 30 5.22 0.71 5.53
C CYS A 30 5.07 1.89 6.51
N THR A 31 5.60 1.76 7.71
CA THR A 31 5.60 2.80 8.75
C THR A 31 6.97 3.45 8.95
N ALA A 32 8.01 2.88 8.32
CA ALA A 32 9.35 3.43 8.31
C ALA A 32 9.90 3.54 6.87
N PRO A 33 10.74 4.54 6.57
CA PRO A 33 11.41 4.67 5.27
C PRO A 33 12.16 3.41 4.82
N GLN A 34 12.79 2.70 5.75
CA GLN A 34 13.56 1.49 5.45
C GLN A 34 12.68 0.33 4.98
N GLU A 35 11.45 0.23 5.49
CA GLU A 35 10.47 -0.75 5.03
C GLU A 35 10.04 -0.44 3.60
N TRP A 36 9.86 0.86 3.29
CA TRP A 36 9.58 1.31 1.93
C TRP A 36 10.73 1.00 0.98
N ASP A 37 11.96 1.33 1.34
CA ASP A 37 13.14 1.07 0.51
C ASP A 37 13.31 -0.44 0.22
N ALA A 38 13.08 -1.28 1.23
CA ALA A 38 13.11 -2.73 1.06
C ALA A 38 12.00 -3.23 0.13
N LEU A 39 10.79 -2.70 0.26
CA LEU A 39 9.66 -3.02 -0.62
C LEU A 39 9.94 -2.57 -2.06
N ALA A 40 10.36 -1.33 -2.26
CA ALA A 40 10.69 -0.77 -3.57
C ALA A 40 11.79 -1.59 -4.25
N ALA A 41 12.87 -1.90 -3.53
CA ALA A 41 13.95 -2.73 -4.05
C ALA A 41 13.49 -4.14 -4.44
N ALA A 42 12.56 -4.75 -3.70
CA ALA A 42 11.99 -6.04 -4.05
C ALA A 42 11.25 -5.99 -5.41
N PHE A 43 10.61 -4.86 -5.73
CA PHE A 43 9.94 -4.65 -7.03
C PHE A 43 10.83 -4.02 -8.10
N GLY A 44 12.14 -3.83 -7.85
CA GLY A 44 13.06 -3.20 -8.79
C GLY A 44 12.82 -1.69 -8.99
N ASP A 45 12.15 -1.06 -8.03
CA ASP A 45 11.89 0.38 -7.97
C ASP A 45 12.93 1.06 -7.06
N ALA A 46 13.13 2.36 -7.28
CA ALA A 46 14.03 3.23 -6.53
C ALA A 46 13.35 4.53 -6.07
N THR A 47 12.03 4.59 -6.09
CA THR A 47 11.27 5.73 -5.59
C THR A 47 11.54 5.93 -4.10
N GLY A 48 12.30 7.00 -3.79
CA GLY A 48 12.67 7.36 -2.43
C GLY A 48 11.55 8.08 -1.67
N THR A 49 11.77 8.24 -0.36
CA THR A 49 10.82 8.85 0.59
C THR A 49 11.26 10.23 1.09
N ASP A 50 12.34 10.79 0.51
CA ASP A 50 12.92 12.05 0.94
C ASP A 50 11.91 13.20 0.90
N GLY A 51 11.69 13.84 2.06
CA GLY A 51 10.74 14.95 2.21
C GLY A 51 9.26 14.55 2.22
N CYS A 52 8.94 13.26 2.09
CA CYS A 52 7.56 12.76 2.08
C CYS A 52 7.09 12.40 3.49
N LYS A 53 5.85 12.76 3.82
CA LYS A 53 5.17 12.33 5.06
C LYS A 53 4.46 11.00 4.90
N GLY A 54 3.93 10.77 3.71
CA GLY A 54 3.38 9.51 3.25
C GLY A 54 3.63 9.35 1.75
N LEU A 55 3.42 8.14 1.26
CA LEU A 55 3.55 7.82 -0.16
C LEU A 55 2.72 6.58 -0.50
N ALA A 56 1.99 6.59 -1.59
CA ALA A 56 1.27 5.43 -2.08
C ALA A 56 1.70 5.06 -3.50
N MET A 57 1.87 3.76 -3.73
CA MET A 57 2.21 3.23 -5.05
C MET A 57 1.54 1.89 -5.32
N ARG A 58 1.50 1.49 -6.59
CA ARG A 58 1.04 0.16 -7.00
C ARG A 58 2.16 -0.58 -7.71
N TYR A 59 2.29 -1.86 -7.41
CA TYR A 59 3.19 -2.79 -8.06
C TYR A 59 2.41 -3.97 -8.63
N TYR A 60 2.95 -4.53 -9.70
CA TYR A 60 2.45 -5.76 -10.29
C TYR A 60 3.61 -6.72 -10.55
N SER A 61 3.49 -7.96 -10.10
CA SER A 61 4.39 -9.04 -10.49
C SER A 61 3.64 -10.37 -10.58
N GLU A 62 4.15 -11.29 -11.40
CA GLU A 62 3.58 -12.66 -11.49
C GLU A 62 3.65 -13.38 -10.14
N GLU A 63 4.71 -13.14 -9.36
CA GLU A 63 4.92 -13.78 -8.06
C GLU A 63 4.01 -13.23 -6.95
N HIS A 64 3.71 -11.92 -6.96
CA HIS A 64 3.02 -11.26 -5.85
C HIS A 64 1.62 -10.76 -6.19
N GLY A 65 1.22 -10.82 -7.46
CA GLY A 65 -0.02 -10.25 -7.97
C GLY A 65 -0.01 -8.72 -7.88
N ARG A 66 -1.20 -8.15 -7.66
CA ARG A 66 -1.39 -6.71 -7.42
C ARG A 66 -1.05 -6.36 -5.99
N VAL A 67 -0.14 -5.41 -5.81
CA VAL A 67 0.29 -4.90 -4.51
C VAL A 67 0.11 -3.40 -4.47
N TYR A 68 -0.56 -2.91 -3.45
CA TYR A 68 -0.80 -1.49 -3.22
C TYR A 68 -0.03 -1.08 -1.97
N ALA A 69 1.10 -0.42 -2.16
CA ALA A 69 1.95 0.05 -1.08
C ALA A 69 1.40 1.38 -0.53
N ALA A 70 1.31 1.48 0.79
CA ALA A 70 1.02 2.70 1.52
C ALA A 70 2.13 2.92 2.57
N GLY A 71 2.89 3.99 2.41
CA GLY A 71 3.94 4.44 3.31
C GLY A 71 3.47 5.59 4.17
N VAL A 72 3.67 5.53 5.48
CA VAL A 72 3.29 6.58 6.44
C VAL A 72 4.44 6.81 7.40
N PHE A 73 5.16 7.91 7.24
CA PHE A 73 6.46 8.13 7.88
C PHE A 73 6.42 9.20 8.98
N ASP A 74 5.39 10.04 8.99
CA ASP A 74 5.18 11.08 10.00
C ASP A 74 4.39 10.60 11.23
N LYS A 75 4.00 9.31 11.25
CA LYS A 75 3.20 8.67 12.29
C LYS A 75 1.80 9.27 12.47
N ALA A 76 1.31 10.05 11.50
CA ALA A 76 0.06 10.75 11.60
C ALA A 76 -1.10 9.92 11.01
N VAL A 77 -2.24 9.89 11.71
CA VAL A 77 -3.41 9.08 11.33
C VAL A 77 -4.10 9.64 10.08
N ASP A 78 -4.10 10.97 9.94
CA ASP A 78 -4.56 11.66 8.73
C ASP A 78 -3.72 11.26 7.52
N THR A 79 -2.40 11.18 7.65
CA THR A 79 -1.51 10.67 6.60
C THR A 79 -1.83 9.21 6.27
N LEU A 80 -2.08 8.35 7.27
CA LEU A 80 -2.52 6.96 7.01
C LEU A 80 -3.80 6.93 6.16
N VAL A 81 -4.86 7.63 6.58
CA VAL A 81 -6.14 7.60 5.85
C VAL A 81 -5.97 8.16 4.42
N HIS A 82 -5.13 9.19 4.26
CA HIS A 82 -4.80 9.77 2.96
C HIS A 82 -4.15 8.75 2.02
N GLU A 83 -3.10 8.05 2.47
CA GLU A 83 -2.41 7.07 1.63
C GLU A 83 -3.25 5.81 1.36
N LEU A 84 -4.10 5.40 2.30
CA LEU A 84 -5.08 4.34 2.06
C LEU A 84 -6.13 4.74 1.01
N ALA A 85 -6.49 6.02 0.93
CA ALA A 85 -7.37 6.51 -0.14
C ALA A 85 -6.68 6.37 -1.51
N HIS A 86 -5.41 6.76 -1.63
CA HIS A 86 -4.63 6.54 -2.85
C HIS A 86 -4.52 5.06 -3.23
N ALA A 87 -4.21 4.19 -2.27
CA ALA A 87 -4.18 2.74 -2.49
C ALA A 87 -5.55 2.21 -2.98
N THR A 88 -6.64 2.74 -2.44
CA THR A 88 -8.00 2.38 -2.86
C THR A 88 -8.30 2.86 -4.28
N PHE A 89 -7.88 4.07 -4.66
CA PHE A 89 -8.03 4.55 -6.04
C PHE A 89 -7.29 3.67 -7.04
N PHE A 90 -6.06 3.27 -6.72
CA PHE A 90 -5.30 2.34 -7.56
C PHE A 90 -6.01 0.99 -7.69
N LEU A 91 -6.45 0.44 -6.57
CA LEU A 91 -7.12 -0.86 -6.54
C LEU A 91 -8.40 -0.88 -7.35
N LEU A 92 -9.28 0.08 -7.12
CA LEU A 92 -10.56 0.15 -7.82
C LEU A 92 -10.37 0.46 -9.30
N GLY A 93 -9.41 1.32 -9.64
CA GLY A 93 -9.01 1.58 -11.03
C GLY A 93 -8.55 0.31 -11.75
N ASP A 94 -7.74 -0.53 -11.11
CA ASP A 94 -7.22 -1.77 -11.70
C ASP A 94 -8.30 -2.83 -11.96
N VAL A 95 -9.45 -2.75 -11.27
CA VAL A 95 -10.60 -3.65 -11.48
C VAL A 95 -11.73 -2.99 -12.27
N GLY A 96 -11.51 -1.80 -12.82
CA GLY A 96 -12.46 -1.12 -13.71
C GLY A 96 -13.60 -0.38 -13.00
N ILE A 97 -13.41 0.01 -11.73
CA ILE A 97 -14.39 0.78 -10.94
C ILE A 97 -13.78 2.14 -10.56
N PRO A 98 -13.58 3.08 -11.50
CA PRO A 98 -12.95 4.36 -11.20
C PRO A 98 -13.81 5.18 -10.23
N VAL A 99 -13.15 5.91 -9.32
CA VAL A 99 -13.79 6.92 -8.47
C VAL A 99 -13.95 8.21 -9.27
N ALA A 100 -15.18 8.72 -9.35
CA ALA A 100 -15.48 9.93 -10.09
C ALA A 100 -16.36 10.89 -9.28
N SER A 101 -16.13 12.18 -9.45
CA SER A 101 -16.93 13.21 -8.79
C SER A 101 -18.36 13.22 -9.33
N GLY A 102 -19.35 13.27 -8.44
CA GLY A 102 -20.78 13.27 -8.81
C GLY A 102 -21.38 11.88 -9.01
N GLU A 103 -20.57 10.82 -8.92
CA GLU A 103 -21.01 9.43 -8.95
C GLU A 103 -21.12 8.84 -7.53
N ASP A 104 -21.88 7.76 -7.40
CA ASP A 104 -22.00 6.99 -6.15
C ASP A 104 -20.70 6.19 -5.92
N ASN A 105 -19.86 6.67 -5.00
CA ASN A 105 -18.54 6.10 -4.72
C ASN A 105 -18.56 5.02 -3.62
N GLU A 106 -19.60 4.20 -3.56
CA GLU A 106 -19.80 3.19 -2.50
C GLU A 106 -18.69 2.14 -2.43
N SER A 107 -18.14 1.75 -3.57
CA SER A 107 -17.00 0.82 -3.60
C SER A 107 -15.77 1.43 -2.93
N PHE A 108 -15.55 2.75 -3.11
CA PHE A 108 -14.45 3.46 -2.47
C PHE A 108 -14.65 3.58 -0.96
N THR A 109 -15.83 4.01 -0.50
CA THR A 109 -16.12 4.15 0.93
C THR A 109 -16.03 2.80 1.63
N TYR A 110 -16.54 1.73 1.01
CA TYR A 110 -16.44 0.38 1.53
C TYR A 110 -14.99 -0.09 1.66
N VAL A 111 -14.18 0.01 0.60
CA VAL A 111 -12.79 -0.48 0.62
C VAL A 111 -11.93 0.35 1.56
N LEU A 112 -12.05 1.68 1.53
CA LEU A 112 -11.30 2.55 2.43
C LEU A 112 -11.66 2.25 3.89
N GLY A 113 -12.96 2.14 4.22
CA GLY A 113 -13.41 1.82 5.58
C GLY A 113 -12.92 0.45 6.06
N TRP A 114 -12.96 -0.56 5.18
CA TRP A 114 -12.39 -1.87 5.46
C TRP A 114 -10.88 -1.78 5.71
N LEU A 115 -10.12 -1.13 4.83
CA LEU A 115 -8.68 -0.97 4.98
C LEU A 115 -8.31 -0.21 6.24
N THR A 116 -9.01 0.88 6.56
CA THR A 116 -8.78 1.61 7.81
C THR A 116 -9.01 0.69 9.02
N ARG A 117 -10.08 -0.10 9.03
CA ARG A 117 -10.36 -1.04 10.13
C ARG A 117 -9.24 -2.06 10.31
N GLU A 118 -8.72 -2.63 9.24
CA GLU A 118 -7.68 -3.67 9.32
C GLU A 118 -6.29 -3.10 9.61
N THR A 119 -5.94 -1.97 9.01
CA THR A 119 -4.59 -1.39 9.10
C THR A 119 -4.40 -0.55 10.36
N PHE A 120 -5.44 0.10 10.87
CA PHE A 120 -5.31 1.04 11.99
C PHE A 120 -4.77 0.42 13.29
N PRO A 121 -5.22 -0.76 13.75
CA PRO A 121 -4.64 -1.40 14.93
C PRO A 121 -3.15 -1.73 14.77
N VAL A 122 -2.74 -2.14 13.56
CA VAL A 122 -1.35 -2.46 13.24
C VAL A 122 -0.50 -1.19 13.21
N PHE A 123 -1.01 -0.14 12.57
CA PHE A 123 -0.36 1.18 12.54
C PHE A 123 -0.16 1.74 13.95
N GLN A 124 -1.21 1.72 14.79
CA GLN A 124 -1.13 2.18 16.17
C GLN A 124 -0.11 1.40 17.02
N ALA A 125 0.08 0.11 16.73
CA ALA A 125 1.10 -0.69 17.41
C ALA A 125 2.52 -0.34 16.95
N ALA A 126 2.70 0.01 15.66
CA ALA A 126 3.99 0.33 15.07
C ALA A 126 4.52 1.73 15.42
N ILE A 127 3.64 2.70 15.70
CA ILE A 127 4.06 4.08 15.97
C ILE A 127 4.28 4.42 17.46
N LYS A 128 3.98 3.49 18.37
CA LYS A 128 4.30 3.61 19.80
C LYS A 128 5.80 3.52 20.05
#